data_AF-A0A5C7LF58-F1
#
_entry.id   AF-A0A5C7LF58-F1
#
_cell.length_a   1.000
_cell.length_b   1.000
_cell.length_c   1.000
_cell.angle_alpha   90.00
_cell.angle_beta   90.00
_cell.angle_gamma   90.00
#
_symmetry.space_group_name_H-M   'P 1'
#
loop_
_entity.id
_entity.type
_entity.pdbx_description
1 polymer ?
#
loop_
_entity_poly.entity_id
_entity_poly.type
_entity_poly.pdbx_seq_one_letter_code
_entity_poly.pdbx_strand_id
1 'polypeptide(L)'
;MTQTIIGKKLASPEELELYSYVEDNAELVVDEMAELVSSGLQTGDGGMLFAYGPVYSGKTLAACLLIDRLHRKDLRIAAIQPEVGRPDVPTDKYFSRSGVEKKVESVSDKKMISKIFDKNDIVIIDEVQFFPSEIQSYLLKVIQDYVDRGGWVIAMGMLYTSQRSEFLMSAVLKDRCFKSYALTATCLKCGKKGALYNQRIVKGLPTSTDDPELIAPSDVVLYEPRCSDCHVIIG
;
A
#
# COMPACT_ATOMS: atom_id res chain seq x y z
N MET A 1 2.90 16.61 27.28
CA MET A 1 1.75 16.96 26.41
C MET A 1 1.96 16.25 25.10
N THR A 2 1.40 15.04 24.98
CA THR A 2 1.47 14.19 23.78
C THR A 2 0.63 14.85 22.69
N GLN A 3 1.29 15.39 21.67
CA GLN A 3 0.62 15.78 20.44
C GLN A 3 0.08 14.53 19.77
N THR A 4 -1.22 14.30 19.92
CA THR A 4 -1.98 13.37 19.10
C THR A 4 -2.00 13.95 17.70
N ILE A 5 -1.00 13.62 16.88
CA ILE A 5 -1.07 13.88 15.44
C ILE A 5 -2.17 12.95 14.92
N ILE A 6 -3.29 13.55 14.52
CA ILE A 6 -4.37 12.88 13.81
C ILE A 6 -3.77 12.48 12.45
N GLY A 7 -3.26 11.25 12.33
CA GLY A 7 -2.51 10.72 11.18
C GLY A 7 -1.96 9.31 11.42
N LYS A 8 -1.11 8.78 10.50
CA LYS A 8 -0.39 7.50 10.65
C LYS A 8 0.42 7.53 11.96
N LYS A 9 -0.11 6.93 13.03
CA LYS A 9 0.53 6.88 14.36
C LYS A 9 1.77 5.98 14.32
N LEU A 10 2.91 6.46 14.86
CA LEU A 10 4.08 5.63 15.14
C LEU A 10 3.70 4.52 16.12
N ALA A 11 4.26 3.32 15.93
CA ALA A 11 4.05 2.23 16.88
C ALA A 11 4.66 2.56 18.25
N SER A 12 3.97 2.24 19.34
CA SER A 12 4.52 2.22 20.70
C SER A 12 5.59 1.13 20.85
N PRO A 13 6.44 1.14 21.90
CA PRO A 13 7.41 0.07 22.14
C PRO A 13 6.80 -1.34 22.23
N GLU A 14 5.63 -1.46 22.86
CA GLU A 14 4.88 -2.73 22.95
C GLU A 14 4.27 -3.13 21.59
N GLU A 15 3.80 -2.14 20.82
CA GLU A 15 3.33 -2.37 19.46
C GLU A 15 4.50 -2.80 18.55
N LEU A 16 5.72 -2.29 18.75
CA LEU A 16 6.92 -2.60 17.97
C LEU A 16 7.36 -4.07 18.14
N GLU A 17 7.24 -4.65 19.35
CA GLU A 17 7.54 -6.07 19.56
C GLU A 17 6.57 -6.97 18.76
N LEU A 18 5.28 -6.60 18.72
CA LEU A 18 4.27 -7.24 17.86
C LEU A 18 4.45 -6.93 16.37
N TYR A 19 5.20 -5.87 16.05
CA TYR A 19 5.48 -5.38 14.70
C TYR A 19 6.77 -5.95 14.09
N SER A 20 7.69 -6.49 14.90
CA SER A 20 8.91 -7.17 14.40
C SER A 20 8.59 -8.20 13.30
N TYR A 21 7.58 -9.03 13.52
CA TYR A 21 7.04 -9.96 12.52
C TYR A 21 6.61 -9.29 11.21
N VAL A 22 6.03 -8.09 11.29
CA VAL A 22 5.61 -7.32 10.11
C VAL A 22 6.82 -6.80 9.35
N GLU A 23 7.83 -6.31 10.05
CA GLU A 23 9.08 -5.84 9.45
C GLU A 23 9.83 -6.99 8.77
N ASP A 24 9.99 -8.13 9.46
CA ASP A 24 10.62 -9.34 8.91
C ASP A 24 9.92 -9.80 7.62
N ASN A 25 8.59 -9.87 7.62
CA ASN A 25 7.85 -10.24 6.41
C ASN A 25 8.01 -9.21 5.29
N ALA A 26 8.05 -7.92 5.62
CA ALA A 26 8.24 -6.87 4.63
C ALA A 26 9.61 -7.00 3.97
N GLU A 27 10.68 -7.21 4.73
CA GLU A 27 12.03 -7.44 4.22
C GLU A 27 12.09 -8.67 3.31
N LEU A 28 11.51 -9.80 3.73
CA LEU A 28 11.47 -11.02 2.90
C LEU A 28 10.75 -10.80 1.56
N VAL A 29 9.63 -10.08 1.57
CA VAL A 29 8.90 -9.75 0.34
C VAL A 29 9.71 -8.78 -0.52
N VAL A 30 10.37 -7.79 0.07
CA VAL A 30 11.23 -6.83 -0.64
C VAL A 30 12.40 -7.52 -1.31
N ASP A 31 13.06 -8.45 -0.63
CA ASP A 31 14.17 -9.24 -1.18
C ASP A 31 13.74 -9.96 -2.45
N GLU A 32 12.62 -10.69 -2.37
CA GLU A 32 12.11 -11.47 -3.48
C GLU A 32 11.64 -10.59 -4.65
N MET A 33 10.92 -9.50 -4.35
CA MET A 33 10.50 -8.53 -5.37
C MET A 33 11.70 -7.89 -6.07
N ALA A 34 12.73 -7.51 -5.31
CA ALA A 34 13.92 -6.87 -5.85
C ALA A 34 14.72 -7.83 -6.75
N GLU A 35 14.79 -9.12 -6.39
CA GLU A 35 15.40 -10.15 -7.22
C GLU A 35 14.64 -10.34 -8.55
N LEU A 36 13.31 -10.45 -8.50
CA LEU A 36 12.47 -10.59 -9.70
C LEU A 36 12.64 -9.40 -10.65
N VAL A 37 12.56 -8.17 -10.12
CA VAL A 37 12.77 -6.94 -10.89
C VAL A 37 14.17 -6.92 -11.50
N SER A 38 15.20 -7.22 -10.70
CA SER A 38 16.60 -7.21 -11.16
C SER A 38 16.86 -8.24 -12.26
N SER A 39 16.24 -9.42 -12.18
CA SER A 39 16.35 -10.45 -13.22
C SER A 39 15.63 -10.02 -14.50
N GLY A 40 14.42 -9.47 -14.40
CA GLY A 40 13.67 -9.04 -15.58
C GLY A 40 14.33 -7.88 -16.32
N LEU A 41 14.91 -6.94 -15.58
CA LEU A 41 15.68 -5.84 -16.17
C LEU A 41 16.93 -6.33 -16.94
N GLN A 42 17.49 -7.50 -16.61
CA GLN A 42 18.62 -8.08 -17.36
C GLN A 42 18.19 -8.70 -18.69
N THR A 43 16.97 -9.21 -18.78
CA THR A 43 16.41 -9.80 -20.01
C THR A 43 15.66 -8.80 -20.87
N GLY A 44 15.35 -7.61 -20.32
CA GLY A 44 14.54 -6.59 -20.96
C GLY A 44 13.03 -6.82 -20.81
N ASP A 45 12.64 -7.80 -19.98
CA ASP A 45 11.25 -8.10 -19.69
C ASP A 45 10.67 -7.07 -18.72
N GLY A 46 9.44 -6.64 -18.97
CA GLY A 46 8.67 -5.81 -18.03
C GLY A 46 7.83 -6.68 -17.10
N GLY A 47 7.43 -6.13 -15.97
CA GLY A 47 6.65 -6.87 -14.98
C GLY A 47 5.83 -6.00 -14.06
N MET A 48 4.73 -6.56 -13.57
CA MET A 48 3.92 -5.95 -12.51
C MET A 48 3.91 -6.85 -11.28
N LEU A 49 4.33 -6.31 -10.14
CA LEU A 49 4.23 -6.94 -8.83
C LEU A 49 3.21 -6.19 -7.98
N PHE A 50 2.45 -6.92 -7.16
CA PHE A 50 1.47 -6.30 -6.26
C PHE A 50 1.55 -6.85 -4.84
N ALA A 51 1.93 -6.03 -3.88
CA ALA A 51 1.82 -6.37 -2.46
C ALA A 51 0.58 -5.71 -1.85
N TYR A 52 -0.22 -6.52 -1.17
CA TYR A 52 -1.45 -6.06 -0.53
C TYR A 52 -1.54 -6.52 0.91
N GLY A 53 -2.35 -5.83 1.70
CA GLY A 53 -2.54 -6.16 3.11
C GLY A 53 -3.36 -5.12 3.85
N PRO A 54 -3.80 -5.41 5.09
CA PRO A 54 -4.53 -4.43 5.90
C PRO A 54 -3.62 -3.28 6.35
N VAL A 55 -4.19 -2.28 6.99
CA VAL A 55 -3.41 -1.31 7.77
C VAL A 55 -2.47 -2.07 8.70
N TYR A 56 -1.24 -1.55 8.85
CA TYR A 56 -0.21 -2.05 9.75
C TYR A 56 0.46 -3.35 9.27
N SER A 57 0.30 -3.73 8.00
CA SER A 57 0.98 -4.88 7.41
C SER A 57 2.33 -4.55 6.76
N GLY A 58 2.89 -3.35 6.96
CA GLY A 58 4.20 -3.00 6.42
C GLY A 58 4.25 -2.63 4.92
N LYS A 59 3.12 -2.38 4.25
CA LYS A 59 3.09 -2.00 2.81
C LYS A 59 3.98 -0.81 2.46
N THR A 60 3.76 0.33 3.11
CA THR A 60 4.57 1.55 2.89
C THR A 60 6.04 1.33 3.30
N LEU A 61 6.30 0.48 4.31
CA LEU A 61 7.68 0.10 4.67
C LEU A 61 8.33 -0.66 3.51
N ALA A 62 7.67 -1.69 2.97
CA ALA A 62 8.15 -2.44 1.82
C ALA A 62 8.39 -1.53 0.60
N ALA A 63 7.50 -0.57 0.33
CA ALA A 63 7.70 0.43 -0.72
C ALA A 63 8.98 1.25 -0.49
N CYS A 64 9.20 1.75 0.73
CA CYS A 64 10.41 2.50 1.08
C CYS A 64 11.68 1.67 0.94
N LEU A 65 11.66 0.41 1.39
CA LEU A 65 12.81 -0.49 1.30
C LEU A 65 13.12 -0.87 -0.16
N LEU A 66 12.10 -1.04 -1.00
CA LEU A 66 12.28 -1.28 -2.44
C LEU A 66 12.96 -0.12 -3.16
N ILE A 67 12.62 1.12 -2.80
CA ILE A 67 13.30 2.31 -3.36
C ILE A 67 14.81 2.21 -3.10
N ASP A 68 15.20 1.84 -1.88
CA ASP A 68 16.61 1.70 -1.51
C ASP A 68 17.25 0.48 -2.15
N ARG A 69 16.55 -0.66 -2.17
CA ARG A 69 17.09 -1.93 -2.65
C ARG A 69 17.31 -1.94 -4.16
N LEU A 70 16.43 -1.28 -4.90
CA LEU A 70 16.52 -1.17 -6.36
C LEU A 70 17.37 0.02 -6.81
N HIS A 71 17.84 0.86 -5.88
CA HIS A 71 18.62 2.04 -6.23
C HIS A 71 19.91 1.68 -6.97
N ARG A 72 20.02 2.10 -8.22
CA ARG A 72 21.23 1.99 -9.05
C ARG A 72 21.43 3.26 -9.88
N LYS A 73 22.67 3.55 -10.26
CA LYS A 73 23.02 4.77 -11.02
C LYS A 73 22.49 4.77 -12.46
N ASP A 74 22.27 3.59 -13.02
CA ASP A 74 21.83 3.34 -14.40
C ASP A 74 20.30 3.27 -14.53
N LEU A 75 19.58 3.21 -13.40
CA LEU A 75 18.12 3.09 -13.38
C LEU A 75 17.45 4.37 -12.90
N ARG A 76 16.37 4.75 -13.57
CA ARG A 76 15.46 5.81 -13.14
C ARG A 76 14.27 5.19 -12.43
N ILE A 77 14.13 5.50 -11.15
CA ILE A 77 13.04 5.01 -10.31
C ILE A 77 12.16 6.19 -9.92
N ALA A 78 10.86 6.04 -10.13
CA ALA A 78 9.87 6.93 -9.55
C ALA A 78 9.08 6.20 -8.46
N ALA A 79 8.85 6.89 -7.35
CA ALA A 79 7.93 6.48 -6.32
C ALA A 79 6.78 7.48 -6.27
N ILE A 80 5.54 6.98 -6.32
CA ILE A 80 4.34 7.81 -6.43
C ILE A 80 3.20 7.32 -5.53
N GLN A 81 2.24 8.20 -5.27
CA GLN A 81 1.00 7.88 -4.56
C GLN A 81 -0.12 8.83 -5.03
N PRO A 82 -1.40 8.50 -4.82
CA PRO A 82 -2.48 9.41 -5.17
C PRO A 82 -2.51 10.62 -4.23
N GLU A 83 -2.75 11.82 -4.79
CA GLU A 83 -3.03 13.03 -4.01
C GLU A 83 -4.51 13.06 -3.60
N VAL A 84 -4.79 12.83 -2.33
CA VAL A 84 -6.17 12.59 -1.85
C VAL A 84 -6.56 13.42 -0.62
N GLY A 85 -5.68 14.28 -0.11
CA GLY A 85 -5.96 15.14 1.04
C GLY A 85 -6.36 14.38 2.31
N ARG A 86 -5.90 13.13 2.47
CA ARG A 86 -6.22 12.29 3.63
C ARG A 86 -5.09 12.34 4.67
N PRO A 87 -5.40 12.35 5.97
CA PRO A 87 -4.37 12.39 7.02
C PRO A 87 -3.50 11.12 7.10
N ASP A 88 -3.99 9.98 6.59
CA ASP A 88 -3.26 8.72 6.49
C ASP A 88 -2.42 8.59 5.20
N VAL A 89 -2.54 9.54 4.26
CA VAL A 89 -1.78 9.59 3.00
C VAL A 89 -1.14 10.98 2.87
N PRO A 90 0.01 11.22 3.52
CA PRO A 90 0.63 12.54 3.53
C PRO A 90 1.18 12.91 2.15
N THR A 91 0.92 14.13 1.68
CA THR A 91 1.40 14.64 0.37
C THR A 91 2.92 14.53 0.20
N ASP A 92 3.36 14.09 -0.99
CA ASP A 92 4.77 13.99 -1.42
C ASP A 92 5.69 13.16 -0.51
N LYS A 93 5.11 12.25 0.29
CA LYS A 93 5.87 11.47 1.26
C LYS A 93 5.27 10.08 1.50
N TYR A 94 6.12 9.07 1.39
CA TYR A 94 5.86 7.79 2.06
C TYR A 94 6.24 7.92 3.53
N PHE A 95 5.31 7.52 4.39
CA PHE A 95 5.51 7.47 5.83
C PHE A 95 5.03 6.14 6.37
N SER A 96 5.97 5.31 6.82
CA SER A 96 5.67 4.01 7.42
C SER A 96 5.48 4.12 8.94
N ARG A 97 4.82 3.14 9.56
CA ARG A 97 4.60 3.11 11.02
C ARG A 97 5.87 2.88 11.83
N SER A 98 6.90 2.28 11.23
CA SER A 98 8.22 2.10 11.83
C SER A 98 9.08 3.37 11.74
N GLY A 99 8.54 4.47 11.21
CA GLY A 99 9.22 5.76 11.12
C GLY A 99 10.14 5.90 9.90
N VAL A 100 10.19 4.90 9.01
CA VAL A 100 10.89 5.03 7.72
C VAL A 100 10.11 5.97 6.81
N GLU A 101 10.82 6.93 6.23
CA GLU A 101 10.28 7.96 5.37
C GLU A 101 11.03 8.04 4.03
N LYS A 102 10.30 8.31 2.95
CA LYS A 102 10.87 8.65 1.64
C LYS A 102 10.09 9.79 1.01
N LYS A 103 10.81 10.71 0.37
CA LYS A 103 10.18 11.74 -0.48
C LYS A 103 9.72 11.08 -1.78
N VAL A 104 8.47 11.31 -2.15
CA VAL A 104 7.82 10.73 -3.34
C VAL A 104 7.00 11.79 -4.07
N GLU A 105 6.43 11.46 -5.22
CA GLU A 105 5.54 12.37 -5.95
C GLU A 105 4.07 11.99 -5.71
N SER A 106 3.31 12.91 -5.12
CA SER A 106 1.85 12.81 -5.10
C SER A 106 1.27 13.18 -6.46
N VAL A 107 0.44 12.30 -7.05
CA VAL A 107 -0.12 12.50 -8.38
C VAL A 107 -1.65 12.65 -8.33
N SER A 108 -2.17 13.62 -9.07
CA SER A 108 -3.61 13.94 -9.11
C SER A 108 -4.22 13.88 -10.52
N ASP A 109 -3.40 13.80 -11.57
CA ASP A 109 -3.88 13.85 -12.94
C ASP A 109 -3.18 12.88 -13.90
N LYS A 110 -3.82 12.66 -15.06
CA LYS A 110 -3.35 11.75 -16.10
C LYS A 110 -2.02 12.19 -16.73
N LYS A 111 -1.77 13.50 -16.83
CA LYS A 111 -0.57 14.04 -17.48
C LYS A 111 0.67 13.80 -16.62
N MET A 112 0.56 13.97 -15.30
CA MET A 112 1.61 13.62 -14.34
C MET A 112 1.93 12.12 -14.43
N ILE A 113 0.90 11.27 -14.38
CA ILE A 113 1.06 9.81 -14.50
C ILE A 113 1.81 9.44 -15.78
N SER A 114 1.35 9.90 -16.96
CA SER A 114 2.04 9.59 -18.24
C SER A 114 3.51 9.98 -18.21
N LYS A 115 3.80 11.21 -17.76
CA LYS A 115 5.16 11.76 -17.73
C LYS A 115 6.09 10.94 -16.83
N ILE A 116 5.57 10.41 -15.72
CA ILE A 116 6.34 9.57 -14.80
C ILE A 116 6.67 8.23 -15.48
N PHE A 117 5.65 7.56 -16.05
CA PHE A 117 5.84 6.26 -16.69
C PHE A 117 6.72 6.33 -17.95
N ASP A 118 6.76 7.47 -18.66
CA ASP A 118 7.62 7.67 -19.84
C ASP A 118 9.09 7.92 -19.52
N LYS A 119 9.43 8.24 -18.28
CA LYS A 119 10.78 8.69 -17.90
C LYS A 119 11.53 7.75 -16.98
N ASN A 120 10.88 6.72 -16.47
CA ASN A 120 11.43 5.85 -15.45
C ASN A 120 11.40 4.39 -15.90
N ASP A 121 12.38 3.62 -15.45
CA ASP A 121 12.53 2.19 -15.73
C ASP A 121 11.77 1.35 -14.69
N ILE A 122 11.56 1.93 -13.50
CA ILE A 122 10.74 1.35 -12.42
C ILE A 122 9.79 2.41 -11.86
N VAL A 123 8.53 2.04 -11.63
CA VAL A 123 7.55 2.86 -10.92
C VAL A 123 7.01 2.10 -9.71
N ILE A 124 7.25 2.62 -8.51
CA ILE A 124 6.70 2.13 -7.25
C ILE A 124 5.48 2.98 -6.90
N ILE A 125 4.34 2.34 -6.62
CA ILE A 125 3.07 3.01 -6.34
C ILE A 125 2.55 2.55 -4.99
N ASP A 126 2.32 3.47 -4.05
CA ASP A 126 1.65 3.15 -2.77
C ASP A 126 0.20 3.65 -2.77
N GLU A 127 -0.60 3.04 -1.89
CA GLU A 127 -2.00 3.37 -1.65
C GLU A 127 -2.89 3.34 -2.92
N VAL A 128 -2.67 2.34 -3.81
CA VAL A 128 -3.36 2.25 -5.12
C VAL A 128 -4.90 2.27 -5.03
N GLN A 129 -5.46 1.81 -3.92
CA GLN A 129 -6.91 1.79 -3.70
C GLN A 129 -7.53 3.19 -3.64
N PHE A 130 -6.74 4.24 -3.39
CA PHE A 130 -7.24 5.61 -3.25
C PHE A 130 -7.16 6.44 -4.53
N PHE A 131 -6.69 5.88 -5.66
CA PHE A 131 -6.82 6.57 -6.93
C PHE A 131 -8.30 6.81 -7.28
N PRO A 132 -8.70 8.02 -7.68
CA PRO A 132 -10.08 8.31 -8.09
C PRO A 132 -10.55 7.42 -9.25
N SER A 133 -11.82 7.02 -9.23
CA SER A 133 -12.41 6.09 -10.20
C SER A 133 -12.19 6.49 -11.67
N GLU A 134 -12.22 7.79 -11.96
CA GLU A 134 -12.03 8.41 -13.26
C GLU A 134 -10.57 8.34 -13.77
N ILE A 135 -9.62 8.08 -12.87
CA ILE A 135 -8.19 7.87 -13.16
C ILE A 135 -7.86 6.38 -13.24
N GLN A 136 -8.51 5.51 -12.46
CA GLN A 136 -8.16 4.09 -12.36
C GLN A 136 -8.06 3.38 -13.72
N SER A 137 -9.06 3.54 -14.59
CA SER A 137 -9.05 2.91 -15.92
C SER A 137 -7.88 3.39 -16.79
N TYR A 138 -7.51 4.67 -16.66
CA TYR A 138 -6.36 5.23 -17.37
C TYR A 138 -5.04 4.71 -16.79
N LEU A 139 -4.89 4.69 -15.47
CA LEU A 139 -3.70 4.19 -14.80
C LEU A 139 -3.46 2.72 -15.14
N LEU A 140 -4.49 1.88 -15.12
CA LEU A 140 -4.40 0.46 -15.51
C LEU A 140 -3.91 0.29 -16.96
N LYS A 141 -4.39 1.14 -17.88
CA LYS A 141 -3.91 1.13 -19.27
C LYS A 141 -2.44 1.53 -19.36
N VAL A 142 -2.06 2.63 -18.71
CA VAL A 142 -0.66 3.10 -18.70
C VAL A 142 0.28 2.05 -18.11
N ILE A 143 -0.13 1.39 -17.02
CA ILE A 143 0.64 0.29 -16.42
C ILE A 143 0.84 -0.84 -17.43
N GLN A 144 -0.20 -1.26 -18.15
CA GLN A 144 -0.08 -2.33 -19.15
C GLN A 144 0.87 -1.93 -20.29
N ASP A 145 0.63 -0.77 -20.91
CA ASP A 145 1.47 -0.27 -22.01
C ASP A 145 2.94 -0.11 -21.58
N TYR A 146 3.17 0.25 -20.31
CA TYR A 146 4.49 0.39 -19.71
C TYR A 146 5.20 -0.95 -19.47
N VAL A 147 4.47 -1.95 -18.96
CA VAL A 147 5.00 -3.30 -18.77
C VAL A 147 5.32 -3.95 -20.11
N ASP A 148 4.46 -3.79 -21.12
CA ASP A 148 4.66 -4.36 -22.46
C ASP A 148 5.92 -3.83 -23.16
N ARG A 149 6.43 -2.66 -22.76
CA ARG A 149 7.68 -2.07 -23.27
C ARG A 149 8.90 -2.29 -22.37
N GLY A 150 8.83 -3.20 -21.40
CA GLY A 150 9.95 -3.56 -20.53
C GLY A 150 10.00 -2.84 -19.18
N GLY A 151 9.01 -2.01 -18.85
CA GLY A 151 8.95 -1.28 -17.58
C GLY A 151 8.50 -2.14 -16.41
N TRP A 152 8.94 -1.80 -15.20
CA TRP A 152 8.54 -2.50 -13.97
C TRP A 152 7.65 -1.66 -13.06
N VAL A 153 6.49 -2.21 -12.70
CA VAL A 153 5.57 -1.60 -11.73
C VAL A 153 5.53 -2.44 -10.47
N ILE A 154 5.80 -1.81 -9.32
CA ILE A 154 5.55 -2.42 -8.02
C ILE A 154 4.46 -1.62 -7.31
N ALA A 155 3.28 -2.21 -7.22
CA ALA A 155 2.12 -1.60 -6.58
C ALA A 155 1.94 -2.11 -5.15
N MET A 156 1.48 -1.22 -4.28
CA MET A 156 1.16 -1.47 -2.88
C MET A 156 -0.24 -0.94 -2.57
N GLY A 157 -1.06 -1.71 -1.85
CA GLY A 157 -2.37 -1.21 -1.44
C GLY A 157 -3.22 -2.16 -0.59
N MET A 158 -4.43 -1.71 -0.25
CA MET A 158 -5.41 -2.55 0.44
C MET A 158 -6.24 -3.33 -0.59
N LEU A 159 -6.39 -4.64 -0.38
CA LEU A 159 -7.29 -5.46 -1.20
C LEU A 159 -8.73 -5.32 -0.74
N TYR A 160 -8.97 -5.43 0.57
CA TYR A 160 -10.31 -5.39 1.16
C TYR A 160 -10.61 -4.05 1.84
N THR A 161 -11.84 -3.59 1.66
CA THR A 161 -12.43 -2.49 2.41
C THR A 161 -12.75 -2.91 3.86
N SER A 162 -13.22 -1.97 4.68
CA SER A 162 -13.63 -2.31 6.05
C SER A 162 -14.88 -3.17 6.13
N GLN A 163 -15.70 -3.16 5.08
CA GLN A 163 -16.91 -3.98 4.95
C GLN A 163 -16.65 -5.31 4.21
N ARG A 164 -15.37 -5.68 4.02
CA ARG A 164 -14.91 -6.90 3.32
C ARG A 164 -15.26 -7.01 1.83
N SER A 165 -15.73 -5.93 1.22
CA SER A 165 -15.73 -5.80 -0.25
C SER A 165 -14.30 -5.59 -0.75
N GLU A 166 -14.05 -5.80 -2.05
CA GLU A 166 -12.76 -5.48 -2.65
C GLU A 166 -12.68 -4.02 -3.13
N PHE A 167 -11.50 -3.43 -2.97
CA PHE A 167 -11.15 -2.25 -3.76
C PHE A 167 -10.92 -2.67 -5.21
N LEU A 168 -11.74 -2.15 -6.13
CA LEU A 168 -11.75 -2.58 -7.54
C LEU A 168 -10.37 -2.46 -8.20
N MET A 169 -9.68 -1.32 -8.04
CA MET A 169 -8.33 -1.11 -8.56
C MET A 169 -7.37 -2.21 -8.07
N SER A 170 -7.37 -2.48 -6.77
CA SER A 170 -6.51 -3.49 -6.15
C SER A 170 -6.83 -4.91 -6.64
N ALA A 171 -8.12 -5.24 -6.79
CA ALA A 171 -8.55 -6.53 -7.32
C ALA A 171 -8.05 -6.76 -8.76
N VAL A 172 -8.20 -5.74 -9.63
CA VAL A 172 -7.72 -5.80 -11.01
C VAL A 172 -6.20 -5.89 -11.08
N LEU A 173 -5.47 -5.12 -10.25
CA LEU A 173 -4.01 -5.22 -10.18
C LEU A 173 -3.57 -6.62 -9.72
N LYS A 174 -4.25 -7.18 -8.72
CA LYS A 174 -3.95 -8.53 -8.22
C LYS A 174 -4.16 -9.60 -9.29
N ASP A 175 -5.20 -9.47 -10.12
CA ASP A 175 -5.50 -10.40 -11.22
C ASP A 175 -4.46 -10.30 -12.35
N ARG A 176 -4.05 -9.08 -12.69
CA ARG A 176 -3.16 -8.83 -13.84
C ARG A 176 -1.66 -8.93 -13.52
N CYS A 177 -1.28 -8.94 -12.24
CA CYS A 177 0.13 -8.92 -11.86
C CYS A 177 0.82 -10.25 -12.17
N PHE A 178 2.12 -10.20 -12.45
CA PHE A 178 2.97 -11.37 -12.58
C PHE A 178 3.01 -12.17 -11.27
N LYS A 179 3.13 -11.47 -10.15
CA LYS A 179 3.10 -12.06 -8.81
C LYS A 179 2.51 -11.09 -7.79
N SER A 180 1.69 -11.64 -6.89
CA SER A 180 1.14 -10.88 -5.76
C SER A 180 1.60 -11.44 -4.42
N TYR A 181 1.72 -10.55 -3.43
CA TYR A 181 2.18 -10.86 -2.08
C TYR A 181 1.16 -10.39 -1.06
N ALA A 182 0.74 -11.29 -0.17
CA ALA A 182 -0.15 -10.98 0.93
C ALA A 182 0.67 -10.60 2.16
N LEU A 183 0.89 -9.31 2.36
CA LEU A 183 1.42 -8.78 3.61
C LEU A 183 0.34 -8.84 4.68
N THR A 184 0.67 -9.39 5.85
CA THR A 184 -0.28 -9.56 6.95
C THR A 184 0.17 -8.77 8.18
N ALA A 185 -0.78 -8.50 9.07
CA ALA A 185 -0.52 -7.83 10.33
C ALA A 185 -0.80 -8.75 11.53
N THR A 186 -0.54 -8.25 12.73
CA THR A 186 -0.99 -8.88 13.98
C THR A 186 -2.41 -8.39 14.31
N CYS A 187 -3.34 -9.30 14.58
CA CYS A 187 -4.70 -8.94 14.94
C CYS A 187 -4.73 -8.21 16.30
N LEU A 188 -5.21 -6.96 16.33
CA LEU A 188 -5.24 -6.17 17.57
C LEU A 188 -6.33 -6.61 18.58
N LYS A 189 -7.22 -7.54 18.20
CA LYS A 189 -8.19 -8.13 19.15
C LYS A 189 -7.63 -9.31 19.92
N CYS A 190 -6.92 -10.21 19.24
CA CYS A 190 -6.57 -11.53 19.77
C CYS A 190 -5.08 -11.85 19.73
N GLY A 191 -4.24 -10.97 19.17
CA GLY A 191 -2.79 -11.16 19.06
C GLY A 191 -2.34 -12.18 18.01
N LYS A 192 -3.26 -12.88 17.32
CA LYS A 192 -2.89 -13.81 16.24
C LYS A 192 -2.25 -13.04 15.08
N LYS A 193 -1.11 -13.55 14.59
CA LYS A 193 -0.48 -13.14 13.32
C LYS A 193 -1.36 -13.55 12.13
N GLY A 194 -1.11 -12.99 10.95
CA GLY A 194 -1.88 -13.34 9.74
C GLY A 194 -3.20 -12.58 9.61
N ALA A 195 -3.37 -11.42 10.26
CA ALA A 195 -4.52 -10.56 10.06
C ALA A 195 -4.53 -9.99 8.64
N LEU A 196 -5.68 -10.09 7.97
CA LEU A 196 -5.88 -9.69 6.57
C LEU A 196 -6.92 -8.58 6.39
N TYR A 197 -7.74 -8.30 7.42
CA TYR A 197 -8.87 -7.40 7.30
C TYR A 197 -8.67 -6.09 8.04
N ASN A 198 -9.20 -5.03 7.46
CA ASN A 198 -9.29 -3.71 8.04
C ASN A 198 -10.58 -3.61 8.86
N GLN A 199 -10.50 -3.58 10.18
CA GLN A 199 -11.64 -3.20 10.99
C GLN A 199 -11.69 -1.69 11.09
N ARG A 200 -12.78 -1.09 10.64
CA ARG A 200 -13.13 0.29 10.96
C ARG A 200 -13.93 0.32 12.25
N ILE A 201 -13.56 1.22 13.15
CA ILE A 201 -14.26 1.53 14.39
C ILE A 201 -14.69 3.00 14.33
N VAL A 202 -16.00 3.26 14.40
CA VAL A 202 -16.59 4.60 14.40
C VAL A 202 -17.22 4.85 15.77
N LYS A 203 -16.74 5.85 16.50
CA LYS A 203 -17.21 6.20 17.86
C LYS A 203 -17.25 4.99 18.82
N GLY A 204 -16.24 4.12 18.72
CA GLY A 204 -16.09 2.92 19.56
C GLY A 204 -16.89 1.69 19.09
N LEU A 205 -17.66 1.80 18.01
CA LEU A 205 -18.43 0.68 17.45
C LEU A 205 -17.81 0.17 16.14
N PRO A 206 -17.81 -1.14 15.87
CA PRO A 206 -17.50 -1.68 14.55
C PRO A 206 -18.32 -1.02 13.44
N THR A 207 -17.76 -0.97 12.24
CA THR A 207 -18.44 -0.42 11.07
C THR A 207 -19.77 -1.13 10.79
N SER A 208 -20.75 -0.35 10.35
CA SER A 208 -22.03 -0.84 9.84
C SER A 208 -21.97 -1.10 8.33
N THR A 209 -22.83 -1.97 7.81
CA THR A 209 -23.10 -2.09 6.36
C THR A 209 -23.67 -0.80 5.76
N ASP A 210 -24.32 0.03 6.58
CA ASP A 210 -24.88 1.32 6.15
C ASP A 210 -23.85 2.46 6.13
N ASP A 211 -22.65 2.24 6.68
CA ASP A 211 -21.60 3.25 6.66
C ASP A 211 -21.11 3.48 5.22
N PRO A 212 -20.71 4.71 4.85
CA PRO A 212 -19.96 4.95 3.61
C PRO A 212 -18.74 4.03 3.50
N GLU A 213 -18.48 3.49 2.31
CA GLU A 213 -17.39 2.55 2.07
C GLU A 213 -16.03 3.15 2.50
N LEU A 214 -15.78 4.40 2.12
CA LEU A 214 -14.54 5.12 2.42
C LEU A 214 -14.79 6.25 3.41
N ILE A 215 -14.09 6.19 4.55
CA ILE A 215 -14.05 7.25 5.56
C ILE A 215 -12.58 7.52 5.88
N ALA A 216 -12.19 8.78 6.04
CA ALA A 216 -10.83 9.11 6.46
C ALA A 216 -10.66 8.87 7.97
N PRO A 217 -9.49 8.41 8.45
CA PRO A 217 -9.21 8.34 9.88
C PRO A 217 -9.37 9.71 10.54
N SER A 218 -9.90 9.71 11.76
CA SER A 218 -10.05 10.89 12.60
C SER A 218 -9.96 10.51 14.07
N ASP A 219 -10.20 11.46 14.97
CA ASP A 219 -10.34 11.22 16.41
C ASP A 219 -11.46 10.22 16.77
N VAL A 220 -12.50 10.12 15.94
CA VAL A 220 -13.64 9.22 16.13
C VAL A 220 -13.68 8.05 15.14
N VAL A 221 -12.81 8.03 14.13
CA VAL A 221 -12.72 6.96 13.12
C VAL A 221 -11.34 6.33 13.17
N LEU A 222 -11.27 5.09 13.65
CA LEU A 222 -10.04 4.32 13.78
C LEU A 222 -10.06 3.11 12.85
N TYR A 223 -8.87 2.73 12.39
CA TYR A 223 -8.65 1.52 11.61
C TYR A 223 -7.64 0.62 12.32
N GLU A 224 -7.93 -0.68 12.37
CA GLU A 224 -7.04 -1.67 12.97
C GLU A 224 -7.10 -3.01 12.24
N PRO A 225 -6.00 -3.78 12.21
CA PRO A 225 -5.98 -5.10 11.62
C PRO A 225 -6.73 -6.12 12.48
N ARG A 226 -7.57 -6.93 11.85
CA ARG A 226 -8.27 -8.06 12.47
C ARG A 226 -8.11 -9.35 11.65
N CYS A 227 -8.09 -10.50 12.32
CA CYS A 227 -8.24 -11.80 11.67
C CYS A 227 -9.72 -12.03 11.27
N SER A 228 -9.97 -13.08 10.49
CA SER A 228 -11.32 -13.50 10.07
C SER A 228 -12.30 -13.65 11.24
N ASP A 229 -11.83 -14.24 12.35
CA ASP A 229 -12.65 -14.55 13.54
C ASP A 229 -13.01 -13.29 14.34
N CYS A 230 -12.19 -12.24 14.24
CA CYS A 230 -12.25 -11.06 15.09
C CYS A 230 -12.81 -9.82 14.40
N HIS A 231 -12.85 -9.83 13.07
CA HIS A 231 -13.43 -8.75 12.27
C HIS A 231 -14.95 -8.87 12.28
N VAL A 232 -15.62 -7.76 12.56
CA VAL A 232 -17.07 -7.67 12.75
C VAL A 232 -17.61 -6.52 11.89
N ILE A 233 -18.74 -6.78 11.24
CA ILE A 233 -19.56 -5.78 10.57
C ILE A 233 -20.91 -5.81 11.28
N ILE A 234 -21.44 -4.65 11.65
CA ILE A 234 -22.79 -4.53 12.21
C ILE A 234 -23.77 -4.40 11.04
N GLY A 235 -24.81 -5.23 11.01
CA GLY A 235 -25.76 -5.26 9.90
C GLY A 235 -26.42 -6.62 9.79
#